data_AF-A0A1F7UMU9-F1
#
_entry.id   AF-A0A1F7UMU9-F1
#
_cell.length_a   1.000
_cell.length_b   1.000
_cell.length_c   1.000
_cell.angle_alpha   90.00
_cell.angle_beta   90.00
_cell.angle_gamma   90.00
#
_symmetry.space_group_name_H-M   'P 1'
#
loop_
_entity.id
_entity.type
_entity.pdbx_description
1 polymer ?
#
loop_
_entity_poly.entity_id
_entity_poly.type
_entity_poly.pdbx_seq_one_letter_code
_entity_poly.pdbx_strand_id
1 'polypeptide(L)'
;MTTSPTCAWCEQAVAPGDHYVDPTDGAAVHKTCRHAEIDEKIWLCVRRALVDELRPVYLALGSTMEAQNLVFRLYPVTGVSLETAFGVVRELEQRVRALTVHDFRTSADALAAIRDARRELRAFLPAV
;
A
#
# COMPACT_ATOMS: atom_id res chain seq x y z
N MET A 1 25.81 -26.88 19.84
CA MET A 1 24.66 -26.92 18.93
C MET A 1 24.23 -25.48 18.67
N THR A 2 24.42 -24.97 17.46
CA THR A 2 23.84 -23.67 17.08
C THR A 2 22.36 -23.91 16.81
N THR A 3 21.50 -23.55 17.74
CA THR A 3 20.06 -23.54 17.52
C THR A 3 19.76 -22.52 16.42
N SER A 4 19.24 -22.99 15.29
CA SER A 4 18.75 -22.09 14.24
C SER A 4 17.70 -21.16 14.83
N PRO A 5 17.78 -19.84 14.59
CA PRO A 5 16.78 -18.91 15.09
C PRO A 5 15.40 -19.26 14.51
N THR A 6 14.35 -19.09 15.30
CA THR A 6 12.96 -19.22 14.87
C THR A 6 12.44 -17.87 14.39
N CYS A 7 11.63 -17.88 13.32
CA CYS A 7 10.96 -16.70 12.83
C CYS A 7 9.93 -16.22 13.85
N ALA A 8 10.00 -14.96 14.26
CA ALA A 8 9.08 -14.39 15.23
C ALA A 8 7.64 -14.25 14.73
N TRP A 9 7.39 -14.39 13.42
CA TRP A 9 6.05 -14.18 12.83
C TRP A 9 5.33 -15.48 12.47
N CYS A 10 6.05 -16.48 11.94
CA CYS A 10 5.45 -17.76 11.55
C CYS A 10 5.89 -18.93 12.44
N GLU A 11 6.73 -18.67 13.45
CA GLU A 11 7.24 -19.63 14.43
C GLU A 11 8.06 -20.81 13.83
N GLN A 12 8.38 -20.75 12.54
CA GLN A 12 9.17 -21.77 11.85
C GLN A 12 10.68 -21.47 11.94
N ALA A 13 11.51 -22.52 11.89
CA ALA A 13 12.96 -22.39 11.88
C ALA A 13 13.45 -21.59 10.66
N VAL A 14 14.45 -20.72 10.86
CA VAL A 14 15.05 -19.95 9.77
C VAL A 14 16.44 -20.47 9.45
N ALA A 15 16.73 -20.63 8.15
CA ALA A 15 18.07 -20.94 7.69
C ALA A 15 19.04 -19.75 7.92
N PRO A 16 20.33 -20.02 8.18
CA PRO A 16 21.35 -18.98 8.20
C PRO A 16 21.32 -18.16 6.89
N GLY A 17 21.18 -16.84 6.99
CA GLY A 17 21.13 -15.94 5.82
C GLY A 17 19.76 -15.74 5.17
N ASP A 18 18.72 -16.47 5.59
CA ASP A 18 17.34 -16.32 5.09
C ASP A 18 16.41 -15.53 6.05
N HIS A 19 17.02 -14.83 7.01
CA HIS A 19 16.30 -13.94 7.92
C HIS A 19 16.82 -12.52 7.83
N TYR A 20 15.91 -11.60 8.15
CA TYR A 20 16.24 -10.29 8.69
C TYR A 20 16.30 -10.38 10.21
N VAL A 21 17.14 -9.56 10.83
CA VAL A 21 17.15 -9.35 12.28
C VAL A 21 16.56 -7.97 12.54
N ASP A 22 15.46 -7.91 13.29
CA ASP A 22 14.85 -6.65 13.68
C ASP A 22 15.82 -5.86 14.59
N PRO A 23 16.14 -4.60 14.26
CA PRO A 23 17.08 -3.79 15.02
C PRO A 23 16.52 -3.33 16.37
N THR A 24 15.22 -3.45 16.61
CA THR A 24 14.52 -2.97 17.81
C THR A 24 14.59 -3.99 18.93
N ASP A 25 14.33 -5.27 18.61
CA ASP A 25 14.21 -6.34 19.60
C ASP A 25 15.11 -7.56 19.30
N GLY A 26 15.86 -7.54 18.19
CA GLY A 26 16.75 -8.63 17.79
C GLY A 26 16.03 -9.85 17.22
N ALA A 27 14.72 -9.76 16.96
CA ALA A 27 13.93 -10.88 16.45
C ALA A 27 14.35 -11.28 15.03
N ALA A 28 14.52 -12.58 14.80
CA ALA A 28 14.74 -13.11 13.45
C ALA A 28 13.39 -13.25 12.74
N VAL A 29 13.30 -12.78 11.49
CA VAL A 29 12.09 -12.89 10.65
C VAL A 29 12.50 -13.38 9.27
N HIS A 30 11.84 -14.40 8.71
CA HIS A 30 12.11 -14.83 7.33
C HIS A 30 11.97 -13.65 6.37
N LYS A 31 12.88 -13.56 5.39
CA LYS A 31 12.78 -12.54 4.33
C LYS A 31 11.44 -12.60 3.61
N THR A 32 10.92 -13.80 3.38
CA THR A 32 9.59 -14.03 2.77
C THR A 32 8.44 -13.54 3.64
N CYS A 33 8.44 -13.84 4.93
CA CYS A 33 7.45 -13.31 5.88
C CYS A 33 7.49 -11.78 5.89
N ARG A 34 8.68 -11.19 5.92
CA ARG A 34 8.87 -9.73 5.84
C ARG A 34 8.31 -9.12 4.56
N HIS A 35 8.60 -9.72 3.41
CA HIS A 35 8.04 -9.25 2.13
C HIS A 35 6.52 -9.36 2.10
N ALA A 36 5.94 -10.45 2.60
CA ALA A 36 4.49 -10.63 2.64
C ALA A 36 3.79 -9.53 3.47
N GLU A 37 4.33 -9.18 4.64
CA GLU A 37 3.78 -8.10 5.46
C GLU A 37 3.94 -6.71 4.80
N ILE A 38 5.07 -6.47 4.13
CA ILE A 38 5.28 -5.23 3.37
C ILE A 38 4.29 -5.14 2.21
N ASP A 39 4.10 -6.22 1.45
CA ASP A 39 3.15 -6.29 0.34
C ASP A 39 1.71 -6.06 0.83
N GLU A 40 1.34 -6.64 1.97
CA GLU A 40 0.04 -6.41 2.60
C GLU A 40 -0.14 -4.95 3.01
N LYS A 41 0.86 -4.32 3.64
CA LYS A 41 0.81 -2.91 4.03
C LYS A 41 0.71 -1.98 2.81
N ILE A 42 1.48 -2.26 1.76
CA ILE A 42 1.40 -1.53 0.48
C ILE A 42 -0.01 -1.65 -0.11
N TRP A 43 -0.55 -2.87 -0.15
CA TRP A 43 -1.91 -3.11 -0.64
C TRP A 43 -2.96 -2.35 0.18
N LEU A 44 -2.86 -2.35 1.51
CA LEU A 44 -3.76 -1.60 2.39
C LEU A 44 -3.72 -0.10 2.12
N CYS A 45 -2.52 0.49 1.96
CA CYS A 45 -2.36 1.90 1.63
C CYS A 45 -3.08 2.26 0.32
N VAL A 46 -2.86 1.45 -0.72
CA VAL A 46 -3.42 1.68 -2.06
C VAL A 46 -4.93 1.42 -2.07
N ARG A 47 -5.41 0.39 -1.36
CA ARG A 47 -6.84 0.10 -1.18
C ARG A 47 -7.58 1.26 -0.53
N ARG A 48 -7.05 1.80 0.57
CA ARG A 48 -7.68 2.95 1.26
C ARG A 48 -7.81 4.14 0.31
N ALA A 49 -6.74 4.50 -0.38
CA ALA A 49 -6.78 5.61 -1.35
C ALA A 49 -7.76 5.38 -2.51
N LEU A 50 -7.85 4.15 -3.05
CA LEU A 50 -8.69 3.83 -4.21
C LEU A 50 -10.16 3.63 -3.86
N VAL A 51 -10.46 2.75 -2.90
CA VAL A 51 -11.81 2.25 -2.66
C VAL A 51 -12.50 3.04 -1.56
N ASP A 52 -11.78 3.40 -0.50
CA ASP A 52 -12.43 4.05 0.62
C ASP A 52 -12.65 5.54 0.33
N GLU A 53 -11.77 6.16 -0.48
CA GLU A 53 -11.73 7.62 -0.66
C GLU A 53 -12.10 8.07 -2.08
N LEU A 54 -11.49 7.47 -3.11
CA LEU A 54 -11.73 7.89 -4.50
C LEU A 54 -13.03 7.33 -5.10
N ARG A 55 -13.43 6.11 -4.72
CA ARG A 55 -14.68 5.51 -5.20
C ARG A 55 -15.91 6.35 -4.83
N PRO A 56 -16.07 6.87 -3.59
CA PRO A 56 -17.16 7.80 -3.26
C PRO A 56 -17.20 9.04 -4.16
N VAL A 57 -16.05 9.62 -4.52
CA VAL A 57 -15.98 10.79 -5.41
C VAL A 57 -16.53 10.46 -6.80
N TYR A 58 -16.08 9.35 -7.41
CA TYR A 58 -16.59 8.95 -8.72
C TYR A 58 -18.08 8.63 -8.69
N LEU A 59 -18.58 8.01 -7.61
CA LEU A 59 -20.00 7.74 -7.44
C LEU A 59 -20.81 9.04 -7.30
N ALA A 60 -20.34 10.02 -6.54
CA ALA A 60 -20.98 11.33 -6.40
C ALA A 60 -21.06 12.10 -7.73
N LEU A 61 -20.09 11.88 -8.62
CA LEU A 61 -20.06 12.46 -9.97
C LEU A 61 -20.84 11.63 -11.01
N GLY A 62 -21.60 10.60 -10.60
CA GLY A 62 -22.33 9.71 -11.50
C GLY A 62 -21.45 8.82 -12.38
N SER A 63 -20.14 8.78 -12.13
CA SER A 63 -19.14 8.02 -12.89
C SER A 63 -19.00 6.59 -12.35
N THR A 64 -20.09 5.82 -12.36
CA THR A 64 -20.17 4.47 -11.78
C THR A 64 -19.19 3.46 -12.39
N MET A 65 -18.93 3.55 -13.69
CA MET A 65 -17.96 2.70 -14.38
C MET A 65 -16.53 2.95 -13.88
N GLU A 66 -16.13 4.21 -13.71
CA GLU A 66 -14.81 4.54 -13.14
C GLU A 66 -14.71 4.04 -11.69
N ALA A 67 -15.76 4.22 -10.89
CA ALA A 67 -15.82 3.71 -9.52
C ALA A 67 -15.65 2.19 -9.42
N GLN A 68 -16.22 1.43 -10.36
CA GLN A 68 -16.05 -0.03 -10.44
C GLN A 68 -14.65 -0.42 -10.93
N ASN A 69 -14.09 0.32 -11.88
CA ASN A 69 -12.74 0.10 -12.41
C ASN A 69 -11.63 0.26 -11.36
N LEU A 70 -11.85 1.04 -10.29
CA LEU A 70 -10.87 1.17 -9.20
C LEU A 70 -10.62 -0.15 -8.47
N VAL A 71 -11.65 -0.98 -8.31
CA VAL A 71 -11.52 -2.29 -7.66
C VAL A 71 -10.67 -3.24 -8.53
N PHE A 72 -10.86 -3.21 -9.85
CA PHE A 72 -10.02 -3.97 -10.78
C PHE A 72 -8.56 -3.50 -10.78
N ARG A 73 -8.32 -2.20 -10.55
CA ARG A 73 -6.97 -1.63 -10.43
C ARG A 73 -6.25 -2.02 -9.13
N LEU A 74 -6.95 -2.58 -8.14
CA LEU A 74 -6.33 -3.15 -6.94
C LEU A 74 -5.83 -4.58 -7.13
N TYR A 75 -6.43 -5.32 -8.06
CA TYR A 75 -6.06 -6.72 -8.33
C TYR A 75 -4.59 -6.93 -8.72
N PRO A 76 -3.96 -6.02 -9.49
CA PRO A 76 -2.52 -6.11 -9.76
C PRO A 76 -1.64 -5.62 -8.60
N VAL A 77 -2.16 -5.02 -7.53
CA VAL A 77 -1.35 -4.44 -6.44
C VAL A 77 -0.96 -5.48 -5.38
N THR A 78 -1.60 -6.66 -5.36
CA THR A 78 -1.18 -7.77 -4.50
C THR A 78 0.06 -8.44 -5.08
N GLY A 79 1.19 -8.40 -4.37
CA GLY A 79 2.44 -9.07 -4.76
C GLY A 79 3.28 -8.35 -5.82
N VAL A 80 3.15 -7.02 -5.93
CA VAL A 80 3.96 -6.18 -6.85
C VAL A 80 4.81 -5.16 -6.11
N SER A 81 5.79 -4.60 -6.82
CA SER A 81 6.76 -3.68 -6.26
C SER A 81 6.13 -2.37 -5.76
N LEU A 82 6.82 -1.77 -4.78
CA LEU A 82 6.52 -0.43 -4.27
C LEU A 82 6.42 0.63 -5.39
N GLU A 83 7.18 0.46 -6.48
CA GLU A 83 7.13 1.33 -7.66
C GLU A 83 5.75 1.30 -8.35
N THR A 84 5.16 0.12 -8.52
CA THR A 84 3.81 -0.01 -9.08
C THR A 84 2.77 0.67 -8.19
N ALA A 85 2.87 0.49 -6.87
CA ALA A 85 2.00 1.16 -5.91
C ALA A 85 2.10 2.70 -5.99
N PHE A 86 3.32 3.23 -6.14
CA PHE A 86 3.53 4.67 -6.37
C PHE A 86 2.95 5.16 -7.70
N GLY A 87 3.12 4.39 -8.78
CA GLY A 87 2.56 4.69 -10.09
C GLY A 87 1.05 4.84 -10.03
N VAL A 88 0.38 3.90 -9.36
CA VAL A 88 -1.07 3.93 -9.11
C VAL A 88 -1.44 5.19 -8.33
N VAL A 89 -0.88 5.42 -7.14
CA VAL A 89 -1.21 6.58 -6.29
C VAL A 89 -0.99 7.92 -7.03
N ARG A 90 0.06 8.03 -7.85
CA ARG A 90 0.32 9.23 -8.66
C ARG A 90 -0.74 9.46 -9.73
N GLU A 91 -1.17 8.42 -10.43
CA GLU A 91 -2.26 8.53 -11.42
C GLU A 91 -3.56 9.01 -10.75
N LEU A 92 -3.85 8.53 -9.53
CA LEU A 92 -5.04 8.96 -8.78
C LEU A 92 -4.98 10.42 -8.40
N GLU A 93 -3.84 10.89 -7.92
CA GLU A 93 -3.67 12.31 -7.59
C GLU A 93 -3.94 13.20 -8.81
N GLN A 94 -3.47 12.79 -10.00
CA GLN A 94 -3.72 13.51 -11.24
C GLN A 94 -5.20 13.48 -11.64
N ARG A 95 -5.85 12.32 -11.52
CA ARG A 95 -7.28 12.16 -11.81
C ARG A 95 -8.14 13.04 -10.91
N VAL A 96 -7.93 13.03 -9.60
CA VAL A 96 -8.72 13.87 -8.67
C VAL A 96 -8.51 15.36 -8.95
N ARG A 97 -7.28 15.77 -9.30
CA ARG A 97 -7.01 17.15 -9.72
C ARG A 97 -7.70 17.54 -11.02
N ALA A 98 -7.93 16.58 -11.93
CA ALA A 98 -8.59 16.79 -13.21
C ALA A 98 -10.14 16.76 -13.12
N LEU A 99 -10.70 16.23 -12.03
CA LEU A 99 -12.14 16.32 -11.78
C LEU A 99 -12.49 17.79 -11.56
N THR A 100 -13.17 18.42 -12.51
CA THR A 100 -13.77 19.75 -12.33
C THR A 100 -14.89 19.64 -11.32
N VAL A 101 -14.63 20.14 -10.12
CA VAL A 101 -15.43 19.84 -8.93
C VAL A 101 -16.70 20.71 -8.88
N HIS A 102 -17.87 20.07 -8.86
CA HIS A 102 -19.14 20.70 -8.46
C HIS A 102 -19.38 20.69 -6.94
N ASP A 103 -18.57 19.95 -6.15
CA ASP A 103 -18.66 19.90 -4.69
C ASP A 103 -17.27 19.84 -4.01
N PHE A 104 -16.76 21.01 -3.61
CA PHE A 104 -15.35 21.27 -3.22
C PHE A 104 -14.82 20.39 -2.08
N ARG A 105 -15.71 19.89 -1.22
CA ARG A 105 -15.33 19.21 0.04
C ARG A 105 -14.88 17.77 -0.20
N THR A 106 -15.63 17.00 -0.96
CA THR A 106 -15.35 15.58 -1.21
C THR A 106 -14.05 15.37 -1.97
N SER A 107 -13.71 16.27 -2.90
CA SER A 107 -12.44 16.22 -3.63
C SER A 107 -11.23 16.62 -2.77
N ALA A 108 -11.41 17.52 -1.79
CA ALA A 108 -10.35 17.90 -0.87
C ALA A 108 -9.98 16.75 0.09
N ASP A 109 -10.99 16.06 0.62
CA ASP A 109 -10.80 14.90 1.50
C ASP A 109 -10.10 13.75 0.75
N ALA A 110 -10.53 13.45 -0.49
CA ALA A 110 -9.88 12.46 -1.33
C ALA A 110 -8.42 12.83 -1.67
N LEU A 111 -8.12 14.10 -1.94
CA LEU A 111 -6.74 14.55 -2.16
C LEU A 111 -5.87 14.43 -0.90
N ALA A 112 -6.43 14.68 0.29
CA ALA A 112 -5.72 14.51 1.56
C ALA A 112 -5.36 13.03 1.76
N ALA A 113 -6.31 12.13 1.59
CA ALA A 113 -6.07 10.70 1.75
C ALA A 113 -5.08 10.12 0.72
N ILE A 114 -5.13 10.57 -0.54
CA ILE A 114 -4.13 10.18 -1.56
C ILE A 114 -2.72 10.64 -1.16
N ARG A 115 -2.58 11.84 -0.57
CA ARG A 115 -1.29 12.35 -0.08
C ARG A 115 -0.79 11.57 1.12
N ASP A 116 -1.68 11.16 2.01
CA ASP A 116 -1.33 10.34 3.17
C ASP A 116 -0.89 8.95 2.74
N ALA A 117 -1.61 8.29 1.83
CA ALA A 117 -1.18 7.02 1.23
C ALA A 117 0.20 7.16 0.55
N ARG A 118 0.45 8.26 -0.16
CA ARG A 118 1.77 8.54 -0.76
C ARG A 118 2.86 8.71 0.30
N ARG A 119 2.54 9.30 1.46
CA ARG A 119 3.48 9.46 2.57
C ARG A 119 3.80 8.12 3.23
N GLU A 120 2.77 7.30 3.48
CA GLU A 120 2.92 5.95 4.01
C GLU A 120 3.76 5.09 3.06
N LEU A 121 3.50 5.13 1.75
CA LEU A 121 4.30 4.42 0.75
C LEU A 121 5.77 4.84 0.76
N ARG A 122 6.07 6.13 1.03
CA ARG A 122 7.46 6.62 1.12
C ARG A 122 8.22 6.05 2.32
N ALA A 123 7.52 5.70 3.40
CA ALA A 123 8.16 5.09 4.56
C ALA A 123 8.73 3.69 4.26
N PHE A 124 8.29 3.04 3.19
CA PHE A 124 8.83 1.75 2.74
C PHE A 124 10.01 1.87 1.78
N LEU A 125 10.32 3.08 1.28
CA LEU A 125 11.54 3.29 0.50
C LEU A 125 12.75 3.28 1.44
N PRO A 126 13.88 2.67 1.03
CA PRO A 126 15.12 2.82 1.78
C PRO A 126 15.44 4.32 1.88
N ALA A 127 15.79 4.78 3.09
CA ALA A 127 16.29 6.13 3.29
C ALA A 127 17.56 6.29 2.44
N VAL A 128 17.50 7.18 1.44
CA VAL A 128 18.65 7.57 0.63
C VAL A 128 19.46 8.60 1.38
#